data_AF-A0A7X4FQF2-F1
#
_entry.id   AF-A0A7X4FQF2-F1
#
_cell.length_a   1.000
_cell.length_b   1.000
_cell.length_c   1.000
_cell.angle_alpha   90.00
_cell.angle_beta   90.00
_cell.angle_gamma   90.00
#
_symmetry.space_group_name_H-M   'P 1'
#
loop_
_entity.id
_entity.type
_entity.pdbx_description
1 polymer ?
#
loop_
_entity_poly.entity_id
_entity_poly.type
_entity_poly.pdbx_seq_one_letter_code
_entity_poly.pdbx_strand_id
1 'polypeptide(L)'
;MAITTTVACVEADERGAFYLVHATEPEPVSDRLPPEPEPTAVLGEHRIRLIGTLDEFGVARHVGRKVWAKGLLIEDETERRLNVVSITRLSPDCE
;
A
#
# COMPACT_ATOMS: atom_id res chain seq x y z
N MET A 1 14.74 10.08 3.56
CA MET A 1 13.73 9.05 3.24
C MET A 1 13.04 9.46 1.96
N ALA A 2 12.94 8.55 1.00
CA ALA A 2 12.17 8.78 -0.22
C ALA A 2 10.73 8.30 -0.02
N ILE A 3 9.80 8.89 -0.75
CA ILE A 3 8.47 8.28 -0.89
C ILE A 3 8.66 6.99 -1.67
N THR A 4 8.07 5.90 -1.22
CA THR A 4 8.01 4.64 -1.95
C THR A 4 6.60 4.40 -2.47
N THR A 5 6.49 3.51 -3.44
CA THR A 5 5.23 3.10 -4.00
C THR A 5 5.16 1.58 -4.10
N THR A 6 3.96 1.02 -3.95
CA THR A 6 3.72 -0.42 -4.07
C THR A 6 2.30 -0.68 -4.56
N VAL A 7 2.09 -1.79 -5.26
CA VAL A 7 0.77 -2.30 -5.62
C VAL A 7 0.43 -3.47 -4.71
N ALA A 8 -0.75 -3.46 -4.11
CA ALA A 8 -1.12 -4.44 -3.09
C ALA A 8 -2.63 -4.58 -2.93
N CYS A 9 -3.06 -5.59 -2.19
CA CYS A 9 -4.41 -5.73 -1.66
C CYS A 9 -4.50 -5.11 -0.26
N VAL A 10 -5.59 -4.43 0.07
CA VAL A 10 -5.79 -3.94 1.45
C VAL A 10 -6.59 -4.95 2.27
N GLU A 11 -6.07 -5.28 3.45
CA GLU A 11 -6.76 -6.07 4.47
C GLU A 11 -6.86 -5.31 5.79
N ALA A 12 -7.87 -5.67 6.59
CA ALA A 12 -7.99 -5.24 7.98
C ALA A 12 -7.89 -6.48 8.88
N ASP A 13 -7.18 -6.36 9.99
CA ASP A 13 -7.20 -7.39 11.03
C ASP A 13 -8.40 -7.20 11.99
N GLU A 14 -8.61 -8.18 12.87
CA GLU A 14 -9.68 -8.16 13.87
C GLU A 14 -9.54 -7.02 14.90
N ARG A 15 -8.36 -6.39 14.97
CA ARG A 15 -8.02 -5.31 15.91
C ARG A 15 -8.12 -3.93 15.25
N GLY A 16 -8.54 -3.85 13.99
CA GLY A 16 -8.70 -2.62 13.23
C GLY A 16 -7.40 -2.05 12.65
N ALA A 17 -6.31 -2.82 12.63
CA ALA A 17 -5.11 -2.45 11.91
C ALA A 17 -5.25 -2.80 10.42
N PHE A 18 -4.71 -1.93 9.57
CA PHE A 18 -4.73 -2.15 8.12
C PHE A 18 -3.38 -2.63 7.60
N TYR A 19 -3.43 -3.49 6.59
CA TYR A 19 -2.26 -4.08 5.95
C TYR A 19 -2.39 -3.97 4.43
N LEU A 20 -1.26 -3.77 3.77
CA LEU A 20 -1.06 -4.12 2.37
C LEU A 20 -0.57 -5.57 2.35
N VAL A 21 -1.35 -6.47 1.79
CA VAL A 21 -0.98 -7.88 1.56
C VAL A 21 -0.77 -8.11 0.07
N HIS A 22 0.00 -9.15 -0.26
CA HIS A 22 0.44 -9.42 -1.62
C HIS A 22 1.07 -8.18 -2.28
N ALA A 23 1.79 -7.39 -1.49
CA ALA A 23 2.40 -6.16 -1.95
C ALA A 23 3.59 -6.49 -2.86
N THR A 24 3.70 -5.77 -3.97
CA THR A 24 4.93 -5.75 -4.79
C THR A 24 6.07 -5.16 -3.96
N GLU A 25 7.32 -5.47 -4.34
CA GLU A 25 8.48 -4.85 -3.67
C GLU A 25 8.34 -3.31 -3.74
N PRO A 26 8.42 -2.60 -2.60
CA PRO A 26 8.26 -1.15 -2.60
C PRO A 26 9.38 -0.45 -3.37
N GLU A 27 9.02 0.33 -4.36
CA GLU A 27 9.98 1.05 -5.19
C GLU A 27 10.08 2.51 -4.77
N PRO A 28 11.28 3.08 -4.58
CA PRO A 28 11.43 4.50 -4.29
C PRO A 28 10.99 5.33 -5.50
N VAL A 29 10.16 6.33 -5.23
CA VAL A 29 9.78 7.35 -6.20
C VAL A 29 10.95 8.33 -6.34
N SER A 30 11.48 8.41 -7.56
CA SER A 30 12.52 9.38 -7.94
C SER A 30 11.93 10.77 -8.20
N ASP A 31 12.66 11.66 -8.89
CA ASP A 31 12.24 13.04 -9.18
C ASP A 31 10.89 13.16 -9.91
N ARG A 32 10.45 12.08 -10.58
CA ARG A 32 9.14 12.01 -11.23
C ARG A 32 8.34 10.84 -10.66
N LEU A 33 7.07 11.13 -10.36
CA LEU A 33 6.09 10.12 -10.02
C LEU A 33 5.96 9.15 -11.20
N PRO A 34 6.09 7.83 -10.98
CA PRO A 34 5.81 6.86 -12.04
C PRO A 34 4.35 6.98 -12.50
N PRO A 35 4.02 6.56 -13.72
CA PRO A 35 2.63 6.46 -14.16
C PRO A 35 1.85 5.53 -13.23
N GLU A 36 0.54 5.75 -13.14
CA GLU A 36 -0.35 4.84 -12.44
C GLU A 36 -0.27 3.43 -13.06
N PRO A 37 -0.09 2.38 -12.26
CA PRO A 37 -0.12 1.01 -12.74
C PRO A 37 -1.50 0.65 -13.30
N GLU A 38 -1.52 -0.26 -14.29
CA GLU A 38 -2.76 -0.80 -14.80
C GLU A 38 -3.51 -1.63 -13.74
N PRO A 39 -4.85 -1.72 -13.80
CA PRO A 39 -5.64 -2.59 -12.89
C PRO A 39 -5.19 -4.05 -12.86
N THR A 40 -4.61 -4.53 -13.96
CA THR A 40 -4.09 -5.89 -14.16
C THR A 40 -2.67 -6.08 -13.62
N ALA A 41 -2.08 -5.08 -12.94
CA ALA A 41 -0.78 -5.19 -12.31
C ALA A 41 -0.71 -6.43 -11.40
N VAL A 42 0.37 -7.20 -11.57
CA VAL A 42 0.64 -8.43 -10.83
C VAL A 42 1.00 -8.07 -9.39
N LEU A 43 0.39 -8.79 -8.45
CA LEU A 43 0.66 -8.66 -7.03
C LEU A 43 1.99 -9.33 -6.64
N GLY A 44 2.53 -8.95 -5.48
CA GLY A 44 3.74 -9.56 -4.92
C GLY A 44 3.44 -10.46 -3.73
N GLU A 45 4.46 -10.66 -2.88
CA GLU A 45 4.43 -11.58 -1.75
C GLU A 45 4.60 -10.86 -0.40
N HIS A 46 4.76 -9.53 -0.41
CA HIS A 46 5.06 -8.79 0.80
C HIS A 46 3.81 -8.46 1.61
N ARG A 47 4.00 -8.35 2.92
CA ARG A 47 3.00 -7.82 3.85
C ARG A 47 3.57 -6.59 4.53
N ILE A 48 2.83 -5.49 4.48
CA ILE A 48 3.26 -4.18 4.99
C ILE A 48 2.13 -3.59 5.83
N ARG A 49 2.41 -3.22 7.06
CA ARG A 49 1.42 -2.59 7.95
C ARG A 49 1.24 -1.12 7.59
N LEU A 50 -0.01 -0.66 7.51
CA LEU A 50 -0.33 0.75 7.28
C LEU A 50 -0.35 1.51 8.61
N ILE A 51 0.26 2.68 8.64
CA ILE A 51 0.28 3.61 9.78
C ILE A 51 0.05 5.05 9.31
N GLY A 52 -0.15 5.98 10.26
CA GLY A 52 -0.38 7.40 9.98
C GLY A 52 -1.84 7.81 10.12
N THR A 53 -2.25 8.86 9.42
CA THR A 53 -3.63 9.39 9.41
C THR A 53 -4.52 8.59 8.45
N LEU A 54 -4.68 7.28 8.70
CA LEU A 54 -5.35 6.35 7.77
C LEU A 54 -6.80 6.74 7.41
N ASP A 55 -7.51 7.39 8.33
CA ASP A 55 -8.86 7.90 8.10
C ASP A 55 -8.89 9.07 7.09
N GLU A 56 -7.85 9.90 7.07
CA GLU A 56 -7.72 11.02 6.12
C GLU A 56 -7.62 10.52 4.68
N PHE A 57 -6.95 9.38 4.50
CA PHE A 57 -6.83 8.69 3.20
C PHE A 57 -7.96 7.69 2.95
N GLY A 58 -8.91 7.55 3.87
CA GLY A 58 -10.07 6.67 3.73
C GLY A 58 -9.72 5.19 3.53
N VAL A 59 -8.61 4.72 4.11
CA VAL A 59 -8.05 3.36 3.89
C VAL A 59 -9.09 2.26 4.10
N ALA A 60 -9.99 2.40 5.06
CA ALA A 60 -11.07 1.46 5.33
C ALA A 60 -11.96 1.17 4.09
N ARG A 61 -12.11 2.15 3.18
CA ARG A 61 -12.90 2.01 1.94
C ARG A 61 -12.21 1.17 0.87
N HIS A 62 -10.94 0.83 1.10
CA HIS A 62 -10.12 0.05 0.19
C HIS A 62 -9.95 -1.41 0.61
N VAL A 63 -10.48 -1.82 1.77
CA VAL A 63 -10.43 -3.23 2.21
C VAL A 63 -11.02 -4.15 1.14
N GLY A 64 -10.31 -5.23 0.82
CA GLY A 64 -10.64 -6.19 -0.23
C GLY A 64 -10.33 -5.72 -1.65
N ARG A 65 -9.66 -4.58 -1.83
CA ARG A 65 -9.40 -3.97 -3.15
C ARG A 65 -7.92 -3.92 -3.46
N LYS A 66 -7.57 -4.07 -4.75
CA LYS A 66 -6.23 -3.77 -5.26
C LYS A 66 -6.01 -2.26 -5.29
N VAL A 67 -4.90 -1.81 -4.73
CA VAL A 67 -4.52 -0.40 -4.62
C VAL A 67 -3.10 -0.16 -5.07
N TRP A 68 -2.86 1.08 -5.48
CA TRP A 68 -1.55 1.68 -5.59
C TRP A 68 -1.32 2.59 -4.39
N ALA A 69 -0.47 2.16 -3.46
CA ALA A 69 -0.19 2.87 -2.24
C ALA A 69 1.16 3.59 -2.33
N LYS A 70 1.23 4.79 -1.75
CA LYS A 70 2.45 5.59 -1.64
C LYS A 70 2.63 6.02 -0.20
N GLY A 71 3.88 6.05 0.25
CA GLY A 71 4.17 6.40 1.62
C GLY A 71 5.65 6.47 1.94
N LEU A 72 5.94 6.72 3.21
CA LEU A 72 7.28 6.56 3.75
C LEU A 72 7.40 5.14 4.29
N LEU A 73 8.24 4.33 3.66
CA LEU A 73 8.55 2.98 4.12
C LEU A 73 9.48 3.05 5.34
N ILE A 74 9.11 2.34 6.40
CA ILE A 74 9.88 2.15 7.61
C ILE A 74 10.09 0.65 7.76
N GLU A 75 11.34 0.23 7.72
CA GLU A 75 11.73 -1.18 7.89
C GLU A 75 12.48 -1.32 9.22
N ASP A 76 12.05 -2.28 10.02
CA ASP A 76 12.79 -2.74 11.19
C ASP A 76 12.98 -4.26 11.13
N GLU A 77 13.63 -4.84 12.13
CA GLU A 77 13.94 -6.29 12.17
C GLU A 77 12.68 -7.18 12.23
N THR A 78 11.50 -6.62 12.52
CA THR A 78 10.28 -7.36 12.84
C THR A 78 9.13 -7.10 11.87
N GLU A 79 9.01 -5.91 11.31
CA GLU A 79 7.94 -5.55 10.38
C GLU A 79 8.33 -4.45 9.37
N ARG A 80 7.66 -4.49 8.21
CA ARG A 80 7.60 -3.37 7.26
C ARG A 80 6.36 -2.54 7.55
N ARG A 81 6.52 -1.24 7.69
CA ARG A 81 5.45 -0.27 7.90
C ARG A 81 5.45 0.80 6.82
N LEU A 82 4.27 1.20 6.35
CA LEU A 82 4.10 2.29 5.40
C LEU A 82 3.29 3.41 6.05
N ASN A 83 3.93 4.56 6.26
CA ASN A 83 3.21 5.79 6.61
C ASN A 83 2.56 6.35 5.33
N VAL A 84 1.25 6.17 5.20
CA VAL A 84 0.51 6.43 3.96
C VAL A 84 0.47 7.93 3.69
N VAL A 85 0.72 8.31 2.44
CA VAL A 85 0.52 9.68 1.94
C VAL A 85 -0.43 9.75 0.74
N SER A 86 -0.72 8.60 0.11
CA SER A 86 -1.70 8.47 -0.96
C SER A 86 -2.08 7.01 -1.13
N ILE A 87 -3.34 6.75 -1.47
CA ILE A 87 -3.85 5.43 -1.84
C ILE A 87 -4.84 5.60 -2.99
N THR A 88 -4.60 4.89 -4.10
CA THR A 88 -5.49 4.90 -5.26
C THR A 88 -6.02 3.49 -5.48
N ARG A 89 -7.32 3.34 -5.70
CA ARG A 89 -7.91 2.05 -6.07
C ARG A 89 -7.59 1.75 -7.54
N LEU A 90 -7.00 0.59 -7.79
CA LEU A 90 -6.73 0.07 -9.14
C LEU A 90 -7.84 -0.87 -9.61
N SER A 91 -8.28 -1.81 -8.76
CA SER A 91 -9.31 -2.81 -9.06
C SER A 91 -10.31 -2.93 -7.91
N PRO A 92 -11.59 -3.27 -8.15
CA PRO A 92 -12.54 -3.59 -7.08
C PRO A 92 -12.12 -4.81 -6.26
N ASP A 93 -11.37 -5.74 -6.84
CA ASP A 93 -11.00 -7.03 -6.24
C ASP A 93 -9.48 -7.21 -6.19
N CYS A 94 -9.01 -8.16 -5.38
CA CYS A 94 -7.59 -8.46 -5.18
C CYS A 94 -7.02 -9.52 -6.14
N GLU A 95 -7.61 -9.64 -7.33
CA GLU A 95 -7.18 -10.52 -8.43
C GLU A 95 -6.38 -9.73 -9.47
#